data_AF-A0A094KV41-F1
#
_entry.id   AF-A0A094KV41-F1
#
_cell.length_a   1.000
_cell.length_b   1.000
_cell.length_c   1.000
_cell.angle_alpha   90.00
_cell.angle_beta   90.00
_cell.angle_gamma   90.00
#
_symmetry.space_group_name_H-M   'P 1'
#
loop_
_entity.id
_entity.type
_entity.pdbx_description
1 polymer ?
#
loop_
_entity_poly.entity_id
_entity_poly.type
_entity_poly.pdbx_seq_one_letter_code
_entity_poly.pdbx_strand_id
1 'polypeptide(L)'
;ERGSHRQDDKENWPRSRRLEEEQQAALATLSRQLEAITDVEELTKLLRAAGEYEERKLIRAAIRKLRAEEIEAATLAGNAQSSQ
;
A
#
# COMPACT_ATOMS: atom_id res chain seq x y z
N GLU A 1 32.54 -19.67 39.36
CA GLU A 1 31.30 -19.23 38.68
C GLU A 1 31.59 -19.09 37.19
N ARG A 2 31.03 -19.96 36.34
CA ARG A 2 31.32 -19.96 34.88
C ARG A 2 30.24 -19.17 34.15
N GLY A 3 30.50 -17.90 33.84
CA GLY A 3 29.71 -17.15 32.89
C GLY A 3 29.94 -17.69 31.48
N SER A 4 29.11 -18.62 31.04
CA SER A 4 29.14 -19.12 29.66
C SER A 4 28.13 -18.36 28.80
N HIS A 5 28.71 -17.65 27.84
CA HIS A 5 28.29 -17.71 26.44
C HIS A 5 26.90 -17.15 26.12
N ARG A 6 26.83 -15.81 26.03
CA ARG A 6 25.76 -15.10 25.30
C ARG A 6 26.37 -14.58 24.00
N GLN A 7 26.70 -15.49 23.09
CA GLN A 7 27.53 -15.16 21.92
C GLN A 7 27.03 -15.76 20.61
N ASP A 8 25.72 -15.94 20.43
CA ASP A 8 25.18 -16.49 19.17
C ASP A 8 23.91 -15.76 18.74
N ASP A 9 24.02 -14.48 18.36
CA ASP A 9 22.92 -13.76 17.70
C ASP A 9 23.42 -12.73 16.66
N LYS A 10 24.63 -12.91 16.10
CA LYS A 10 25.20 -11.97 15.12
C LYS A 10 24.92 -12.31 13.65
N GLU A 11 24.32 -13.46 13.37
CA GLU A 11 24.04 -13.92 11.99
C GLU A 11 22.61 -13.65 11.50
N ASN A 12 21.66 -13.32 12.40
CA ASN A 12 20.27 -13.08 12.02
C ASN A 12 20.03 -11.67 11.44
N TRP A 13 20.83 -10.68 11.84
CA TRP A 13 20.70 -9.28 11.40
C TRP A 13 20.65 -9.08 9.87
N PRO A 14 21.56 -9.66 9.05
CA PRO A 14 21.52 -9.47 7.61
C PRO A 14 20.38 -10.23 6.91
N ARG A 15 19.85 -11.32 7.50
CA ARG A 15 18.73 -12.08 6.90
C ARG A 15 17.40 -11.38 7.13
N SER A 16 17.15 -10.86 8.33
CA SER A 16 15.95 -10.07 8.62
C SER A 16 15.85 -8.83 7.74
N ARG A 17 16.97 -8.13 7.53
CA ARG A 17 17.00 -6.95 6.66
C ARG A 17 16.65 -7.28 5.20
N ARG A 18 17.18 -8.37 4.65
CA ARG A 18 16.88 -8.78 3.26
C ARG A 18 15.39 -9.10 3.08
N LEU A 19 14.79 -9.80 4.03
CA LEU A 19 13.36 -10.12 3.99
C LEU A 19 12.49 -8.84 4.06
N GLU A 20 12.88 -7.88 4.89
CA GLU A 20 12.24 -6.56 4.96
C GLU A 20 12.38 -5.79 3.63
N GLU A 21 13.57 -5.79 3.02
CA GLU A 21 13.82 -5.16 1.73
C GLU A 21 12.98 -5.79 0.60
N GLU A 22 12.88 -7.12 0.57
CA GLU A 22 12.05 -7.86 -0.38
C GLU A 22 10.57 -7.54 -0.20
N GLN A 23 10.09 -7.47 1.05
CA GLN A 23 8.72 -7.08 1.36
C GLN A 23 8.44 -5.62 0.95
N GLN A 24 9.37 -4.70 1.23
CA GLN A 24 9.27 -3.30 0.84
C GLN A 24 9.24 -3.15 -0.70
N ALA A 25 10.06 -3.93 -1.42
CA ALA A 25 10.08 -3.94 -2.88
C ALA A 25 8.77 -4.48 -3.47
N ALA A 26 8.20 -5.53 -2.87
CA ALA A 26 6.89 -6.06 -3.26
C ALA A 26 5.78 -5.01 -3.06
N LEU A 27 5.76 -4.33 -1.91
CA LEU A 27 4.81 -3.27 -1.62
C LEU A 27 4.96 -2.06 -2.55
N ALA A 28 6.19 -1.66 -2.88
CA ALA A 28 6.44 -0.59 -3.84
C ALA A 28 5.96 -0.96 -5.25
N THR A 29 6.16 -2.22 -5.65
CA THR A 29 5.68 -2.73 -6.94
C THR A 29 4.15 -2.78 -6.97
N LEU A 30 3.50 -3.18 -5.88
CA LEU A 30 2.05 -3.12 -5.75
C LEU A 30 1.55 -1.68 -5.82
N SER A 31 2.16 -0.75 -5.07
CA SER A 31 1.79 0.68 -5.09
C SER A 31 1.76 1.24 -6.51
N ARG A 32 2.81 0.97 -7.29
CA ARG A 32 2.89 1.44 -8.68
C ARG A 32 1.79 0.85 -9.57
N GLN A 33 1.44 -0.42 -9.38
CA GLN A 33 0.33 -1.05 -10.10
C GLN A 33 -1.01 -0.41 -9.71
N LEU A 34 -1.22 -0.12 -8.42
CA LEU A 34 -2.44 0.54 -7.95
C LEU A 34 -2.57 1.96 -8.49
N GLU A 35 -1.47 2.70 -8.63
CA GLU A 35 -1.47 4.02 -9.26
C GLU A 35 -1.85 3.98 -10.75
N ALA A 36 -1.57 2.87 -11.45
CA ALA A 36 -2.00 2.67 -12.83
C ALA A 36 -3.49 2.28 -12.94
N ILE A 37 -4.11 1.83 -11.84
CA ILE A 37 -5.52 1.43 -11.81
C ILE A 37 -6.36 2.63 -11.36
N THR A 38 -7.08 3.23 -12.29
CA THR A 38 -8.00 4.35 -12.03
C THR A 38 -9.45 3.90 -11.87
N ASP A 39 -9.67 2.64 -11.50
CA ASP A 39 -10.99 2.03 -11.36
C ASP A 39 -11.20 1.51 -9.93
N VAL A 40 -12.24 2.02 -9.25
CA VAL A 40 -12.59 1.64 -7.87
C VAL A 40 -12.98 0.17 -7.76
N GLU A 41 -13.67 -0.38 -8.76
CA GLU A 41 -14.12 -1.76 -8.77
C GLU A 41 -12.93 -2.73 -8.90
N GLU A 42 -11.99 -2.43 -9.80
CA GLU A 42 -10.74 -3.19 -9.95
C GLU A 42 -9.91 -3.17 -8.66
N LEU A 43 -9.74 -2.00 -8.04
CA LEU A 43 -9.08 -1.89 -6.73
C LEU A 43 -9.83 -2.68 -5.64
N THR A 44 -11.16 -2.73 -5.71
CA THR A 44 -11.98 -3.51 -4.76
C THR A 44 -11.81 -5.02 -4.96
N LYS A 45 -11.65 -5.49 -6.20
CA LYS A 45 -11.32 -6.90 -6.50
C LYS A 45 -9.95 -7.26 -5.91
N LEU A 46 -8.94 -6.42 -6.12
CA LEU A 46 -7.62 -6.58 -5.51
C LEU A 46 -7.68 -6.59 -3.98
N LEU A 47 -8.49 -5.72 -3.36
CA LEU A 47 -8.65 -5.69 -1.91
C LEU A 47 -9.19 -7.01 -1.34
N ARG A 48 -10.09 -7.69 -2.07
CA ARG A 48 -10.63 -9.00 -1.66
C ARG A 48 -9.61 -10.12 -1.86
N ALA A 49 -8.75 -10.00 -2.87
CA ALA A 49 -7.70 -10.97 -3.15
C ALA A 49 -6.47 -10.81 -2.21
N ALA A 50 -6.23 -9.61 -1.68
CA ALA A 50 -5.07 -9.31 -0.84
C ALA A 50 -5.14 -10.02 0.53
N GLY A 51 -4.16 -10.87 0.78
CA GLY A 51 -4.00 -11.64 2.02
C GLY A 51 -3.30 -10.85 3.13
N GLU A 52 -2.37 -9.96 2.77
CA GLU A 52 -1.58 -9.21 3.74
C GLU A 52 -2.22 -7.89 4.15
N TYR A 53 -1.99 -7.48 5.39
CA TYR A 53 -2.51 -6.22 5.92
C TYR A 53 -1.91 -5.00 5.21
N GLU A 54 -0.61 -5.03 4.93
CA GLU A 54 0.10 -3.94 4.26
C GLU A 54 -0.41 -3.71 2.84
N GLU A 55 -0.65 -4.79 2.08
CA GLU A 55 -1.25 -4.72 0.75
C GLU A 55 -2.65 -4.10 0.80
N ARG A 56 -3.52 -4.59 1.71
CA ARG A 56 -4.87 -4.03 1.89
C ARG A 56 -4.85 -2.55 2.27
N LYS A 57 -3.86 -2.12 3.06
CA LYS A 57 -3.68 -0.72 3.45
C LYS A 57 -3.36 0.16 2.24
N LEU A 58 -2.44 -0.29 1.37
CA LEU A 58 -2.09 0.42 0.13
C LEU A 58 -3.28 0.50 -0.83
N ILE A 59 -3.97 -0.62 -1.04
CA ILE A 59 -5.16 -0.68 -1.92
C ILE A 59 -6.26 0.27 -1.42
N ARG A 60 -6.53 0.28 -0.11
CA ARG A 60 -7.53 1.17 0.48
C ARG A 60 -7.13 2.64 0.37
N ALA A 61 -5.84 2.97 0.47
CA ALA A 61 -5.35 4.33 0.27
C ALA A 61 -5.57 4.78 -1.19
N ALA A 62 -5.28 3.92 -2.17
CA ALA A 62 -5.54 4.20 -3.59
C ALA A 62 -7.03 4.44 -3.87
N ILE A 63 -7.92 3.59 -3.34
CA ILE A 63 -9.38 3.76 -3.48
C ILE A 63 -9.85 5.11 -2.92
N ARG A 64 -9.34 5.50 -1.74
CA ARG A 64 -9.70 6.78 -1.12
C ARG A 64 -9.27 7.96 -1.98
N LYS A 65 -8.06 7.91 -2.53
CA LYS A 65 -7.54 8.94 -3.42
C LYS A 65 -8.42 9.08 -4.66
N LEU A 66 -8.71 7.97 -5.34
CA LEU A 66 -9.52 7.96 -6.55
C LEU A 66 -10.92 8.54 -6.31
N ARG A 67 -11.60 8.11 -5.24
CA ARG A 67 -12.92 8.65 -4.88
C ARG A 67 -12.88 10.13 -4.50
N ALA A 68 -11.81 10.59 -3.84
CA ALA A 68 -11.66 12.00 -3.52
C ALA A 68 -11.51 12.85 -4.79
N GLU A 69 -10.71 12.37 -5.76
CA GLU A 69 -10.55 13.01 -7.07
C GLU A 69 -11.87 13.02 -7.87
N GLU A 70 -12.64 11.92 -7.85
CA GLU A 70 -13.96 11.86 -8.50
C GLU A 70 -14.95 12.86 -7.88
N ILE A 71 -14.97 12.97 -6.54
CA ILE A 71 -15.82 13.93 -5.84
C ILE A 71 -15.37 15.36 -6.15
N GLU A 72 -14.07 15.65 -6.10
CA GLU A 72 -13.55 16.98 -6.41
C GLU A 72 -13.91 17.38 -7.85
N ALA A 73 -13.69 16.49 -8.82
CA ALA A 73 -14.07 16.70 -10.21
C ALA A 73 -15.59 16.93 -10.38
N ALA A 74 -16.42 16.14 -9.68
CA ALA A 74 -17.86 16.30 -9.69
C ALA A 74 -18.31 17.62 -9.05
N THR A 75 -17.69 18.06 -7.95
CA THR A 75 -18.01 19.35 -7.33
C THR A 75 -17.59 20.53 -8.21
N LEU A 76 -16.44 20.44 -8.89
CA LEU A 76 -15.98 21.47 -9.82
C LEU A 76 -16.92 21.58 -11.03
N ALA A 77 -17.34 20.45 -11.59
CA ALA A 77 -18.30 20.39 -12.69
C ALA A 77 -19.69 20.90 -12.27
N GLY A 78 -20.16 20.55 -11.07
CA GLY A 78 -21.44 21.02 -10.55
C GLY A 78 -21.47 22.54 -10.33
N ASN A 79 -20.37 23.14 -9.90
CA ASN A 79 -20.28 24.59 -9.68
C ASN A 79 -20.26 25.41 -11.00
N ALA A 80 -19.81 24.80 -12.10
CA ALA A 80 -19.83 25.42 -13.43
C ALA A 80 -21.25 25.51 -14.02
N GLN A 81 -22.17 24.63 -13.63
CA GLN A 81 -23.55 24.61 -14.14
C GLN A 81 -24.48 25.60 -13.41
N SER A 82 -24.12 26.04 -12.20
CA SER A 82 -24.92 26.98 -11.40
C SER A 82 -24.70 28.46 -11.72
N SER A 83 -23.92 28.78 -12.77
CA SER A 83 -23.59 30.16 -13.18
C SER A 83 -24.26 30.61 -14.49
N GLN A 84 -25.33 29.95 -14.94
CA GLN A 84 -26.02 30.28 -16.19
C GLN A 84 -27.52 30.55 -16.00
#